data_AF-A0A845V6L8-F1
#
_entry.id   AF-A0A845V6L8-F1
#
_cell.length_a   1.000
_cell.length_b   1.000
_cell.length_c   1.000
_cell.angle_alpha   90.00
_cell.angle_beta   90.00
_cell.angle_gamma   90.00
#
_symmetry.space_group_name_H-M   'P 1'
#
loop_
_entity.id
_entity.type
_entity.pdbx_description
1 polymer ?
#
loop_
_entity_poly.entity_id
_entity_poly.type
_entity_poly.pdbx_seq_one_letter_code
_entity_poly.pdbx_strand_id
1 'polypeptide(L)'
;MHRFLIGCILLSACSAAQLPSEEMISSTANVSAAYREGFDDGCSSGRQASGSSFNKFEKNQERFNTDTDYAQGWSDAFRQCETQEEARQRQMRSTEAISALELRSRYPSYWY
;
A
#
# COMPACT_ATOMS: atom_id res chain seq x y z
N MET A 1 12.58 -51.76 -11.52
CA MET A 1 11.23 -51.23 -11.27
C MET A 1 11.16 -50.17 -10.15
N HIS A 2 12.26 -49.46 -9.85
CA HIS A 2 12.30 -48.40 -8.82
C HIS A 2 12.41 -46.98 -9.42
N ARG A 3 12.67 -46.87 -10.72
CA ARG A 3 12.86 -45.59 -11.42
C ARG A 3 11.56 -44.89 -11.81
N PHE A 4 10.41 -45.57 -11.71
CA PHE A 4 9.09 -44.98 -12.01
C PHE A 4 8.36 -44.45 -10.78
N LEU A 5 8.82 -44.77 -9.56
CA LEU A 5 8.16 -44.33 -8.31
C LEU A 5 8.64 -42.95 -7.80
N ILE A 6 9.71 -42.39 -8.38
CA ILE A 6 10.28 -41.10 -7.94
C ILE A 6 9.72 -39.92 -8.76
N GLY A 7 9.03 -40.19 -9.88
CA GLY A 7 8.50 -39.14 -10.77
C GLY A 7 7.18 -38.49 -10.33
N CYS A 8 6.42 -39.11 -9.43
CA CYS A 8 5.07 -38.64 -9.08
C CYS A 8 5.02 -37.71 -7.84
N ILE A 9 6.14 -37.41 -7.20
CA ILE A 9 6.15 -36.63 -5.93
C ILE A 9 6.29 -35.10 -6.18
N LEU A 10 6.59 -34.65 -7.40
CA LEU A 10 6.98 -33.25 -7.67
C LEU A 10 5.88 -32.31 -8.20
N LEU A 11 4.60 -32.68 -8.15
CA LEU A 11 3.51 -31.85 -8.71
C LEU A 11 2.45 -31.39 -7.71
N SER A 12 2.74 -31.45 -6.40
CA SER A 12 1.82 -30.97 -5.36
C SER A 12 2.30 -29.67 -4.72
N ALA A 13 2.30 -28.57 -5.49
CA ALA A 13 2.42 -27.23 -4.91
C ALA A 13 1.89 -26.15 -5.87
N CYS A 14 0.56 -26.07 -6.04
CA CYS A 14 -0.06 -24.80 -6.41
C CYS A 14 -1.49 -24.72 -5.87
N SER A 15 -1.60 -24.51 -4.57
CA SER A 15 -2.81 -24.02 -3.93
C SER A 15 -2.42 -22.86 -3.02
N ALA A 16 -2.01 -21.73 -3.62
CA ALA A 16 -1.90 -20.46 -2.90
C ALA A 16 -3.11 -19.59 -3.26
N ALA A 17 -4.31 -20.09 -2.98
CA ALA A 17 -5.39 -19.20 -2.57
C ALA A 17 -5.13 -18.91 -1.09
N GLN A 18 -4.31 -17.88 -0.81
CA GLN A 18 -4.12 -17.38 0.55
C GLN A 18 -5.45 -16.80 1.03
N LEU A 19 -6.26 -17.64 1.66
CA LEU A 19 -7.27 -17.17 2.61
C LEU A 19 -6.51 -16.41 3.71
N PRO A 20 -6.94 -15.22 4.11
CA PRO A 20 -6.31 -14.51 5.22
C PRO A 20 -6.28 -15.45 6.42
N SER A 21 -5.09 -15.73 6.94
CA SER A 21 -4.93 -16.54 8.15
C SER A 21 -5.79 -15.93 9.26
N GLU A 22 -6.50 -16.75 10.03
CA GLU A 22 -7.32 -16.31 11.18
C GLU A 22 -6.54 -15.41 12.17
N GLU A 23 -5.20 -15.49 12.15
CA GLU A 23 -4.29 -14.61 12.89
C GLU A 23 -4.40 -13.12 12.51
N MET A 24 -4.62 -12.78 11.22
CA MET A 24 -4.82 -11.38 10.80
C MET A 24 -6.18 -10.81 11.23
N ILE A 25 -7.19 -11.66 11.36
CA ILE A 25 -8.52 -11.24 11.82
C ILE A 25 -8.47 -10.97 13.33
N SER A 26 -7.69 -11.76 14.07
CA SER A 26 -7.47 -11.58 15.51
C SER A 26 -6.69 -10.30 15.84
N SER A 27 -5.69 -9.94 15.05
CA SER A 27 -4.83 -8.77 15.31
C SER A 27 -5.49 -7.41 15.06
N THR A 28 -6.65 -7.38 14.40
CA THR A 28 -7.46 -6.15 14.19
C THR A 28 -8.69 -6.07 15.09
N ALA A 29 -9.08 -7.18 15.72
CA ALA A 29 -10.27 -7.27 16.56
C ALA A 29 -10.16 -6.46 17.86
N ASN A 30 -8.95 -6.10 18.28
CA ASN A 30 -8.66 -5.37 19.52
C ASN A 30 -8.36 -3.87 19.32
N VAL A 31 -8.51 -3.36 18.09
CA VAL A 31 -8.29 -1.93 17.80
C VAL A 31 -9.61 -1.17 17.97
N SER A 32 -9.59 -0.08 18.74
CA SER A 32 -10.82 0.68 19.02
C SER A 32 -11.42 1.28 17.73
N ALA A 33 -12.73 1.44 17.69
CA ALA A 33 -13.41 2.07 16.55
C ALA A 33 -12.89 3.50 16.31
N ALA A 34 -12.60 4.23 17.38
CA ALA A 34 -12.02 5.57 17.32
C ALA A 34 -10.65 5.58 16.63
N TYR A 35 -9.76 4.64 16.99
CA TYR A 35 -8.47 4.51 16.33
C TYR A 35 -8.62 4.21 14.84
N ARG A 36 -9.51 3.29 14.47
CA ARG A 36 -9.75 2.92 13.06
C ARG A 36 -10.26 4.10 12.23
N GLU A 37 -11.23 4.84 12.74
CA GLU A 37 -11.74 6.05 12.08
C GLU A 37 -10.64 7.12 11.95
N GLY A 38 -9.87 7.34 13.02
CA GLY A 38 -8.72 8.23 12.98
C GLY A 38 -7.70 7.80 11.93
N PHE A 39 -7.43 6.50 11.84
CA PHE A 39 -6.50 5.92 10.88
C PHE A 39 -6.95 6.17 9.43
N ASP A 40 -8.23 5.95 9.12
CA ASP A 40 -8.78 6.17 7.79
C ASP A 40 -8.69 7.67 7.38
N ASP A 41 -9.13 8.57 8.26
CA ASP A 41 -9.07 10.03 8.09
C ASP A 41 -7.62 10.52 7.92
N GLY A 42 -6.71 10.01 8.75
CA GLY A 42 -5.29 10.32 8.74
C GLY A 42 -4.63 9.86 7.44
N CYS A 43 -4.95 8.67 6.96
CA CYS A 43 -4.40 8.14 5.72
C CYS A 43 -4.87 8.94 4.49
N SER A 44 -6.15 9.32 4.43
CA SER A 44 -6.68 10.21 3.38
C SER A 44 -5.94 11.55 3.37
N SER A 45 -5.75 12.13 4.56
CA SER A 45 -5.02 13.38 4.77
C SER A 45 -3.55 13.30 4.35
N GLY A 46 -2.86 12.24 4.74
CA GLY A 46 -1.45 12.02 4.39
C GLY A 46 -1.27 11.89 2.87
N ARG A 47 -2.14 11.14 2.19
CA ARG A 47 -2.09 11.04 0.72
C ARG A 47 -2.35 12.38 0.03
N GLN A 48 -3.29 13.19 0.56
CA GLN A 48 -3.51 14.53 0.03
C GLN A 48 -2.25 15.40 0.21
N ALA A 49 -1.62 15.36 1.39
CA ALA A 49 -0.42 16.14 1.69
C ALA A 49 0.75 15.81 0.73
N SER A 50 0.87 14.54 0.31
CA SER A 50 1.84 14.10 -0.72
C SER A 50 1.49 14.49 -2.15
N GLY A 51 0.41 15.25 -2.36
CA GLY A 51 0.00 15.76 -3.67
C GLY A 51 -1.03 14.90 -4.40
N SER A 52 -1.66 13.92 -3.75
CA SER A 52 -2.74 13.15 -4.38
C SER A 52 -3.99 14.01 -4.61
N SER A 53 -4.39 14.18 -5.87
CA SER A 53 -5.58 14.97 -6.23
C SER A 53 -6.91 14.28 -5.92
N PHE A 54 -6.89 12.98 -5.65
CA PHE A 54 -8.10 12.18 -5.39
C PHE A 54 -8.45 12.05 -3.91
N ASN A 55 -7.54 12.45 -3.01
CA ASN A 55 -7.74 12.33 -1.57
C ASN A 55 -8.07 13.68 -0.95
N LYS A 56 -8.76 13.63 0.19
CA LYS A 56 -9.18 14.81 0.94
C LYS A 56 -8.48 14.85 2.29
N PHE A 57 -8.09 16.04 2.71
CA PHE A 57 -7.68 16.26 4.10
C PHE A 57 -8.90 16.20 5.00
N GLU A 58 -8.89 15.21 5.89
CA GLU A 58 -9.96 14.87 6.80
C GLU A 58 -9.38 14.77 8.20
N LYS A 59 -9.76 15.71 9.07
CA LYS A 59 -9.34 15.74 10.46
C LYS A 59 -10.45 16.34 11.30
N ASN A 60 -11.10 15.51 12.11
CA ASN A 60 -12.04 16.00 13.10
C ASN A 60 -11.26 16.64 14.26
N GLN A 61 -11.15 17.96 14.24
CA GLN A 61 -10.32 18.69 15.19
C GLN A 61 -10.77 18.54 16.65
N GLU A 62 -12.09 18.46 16.89
CA GLU A 62 -12.63 18.25 18.23
C GLU A 62 -12.19 16.89 18.76
N ARG A 63 -12.45 15.83 17.99
CA ARG A 63 -12.04 14.46 18.37
C ARG A 63 -10.55 14.30 18.48
N PHE A 64 -9.77 14.93 17.60
CA PHE A 64 -8.31 14.93 17.70
C PHE A 64 -7.81 15.49 19.04
N ASN A 65 -8.57 16.41 19.66
CA ASN A 65 -8.19 17.02 20.92
C ASN A 65 -8.76 16.28 22.14
N THR A 66 -9.87 15.54 22.00
CA THR A 66 -10.61 14.95 23.12
C THR A 66 -10.56 13.43 23.17
N ASP A 67 -10.28 12.77 22.05
CA ASP A 67 -10.26 11.31 21.88
C ASP A 67 -8.85 10.85 21.50
N THR A 68 -8.12 10.34 22.49
CA THR A 68 -6.73 9.89 22.33
C THR A 68 -6.57 8.82 21.27
N ASP A 69 -7.52 7.89 21.15
CA ASP A 69 -7.44 6.78 20.20
C ASP A 69 -7.59 7.30 18.76
N TYR A 70 -8.56 8.19 18.53
CA TYR A 70 -8.70 8.87 17.24
C TYR A 70 -7.45 9.67 16.89
N ALA A 71 -6.92 10.46 17.84
CA ALA A 71 -5.74 11.28 17.63
C ALA A 71 -4.49 10.43 17.29
N GLN A 72 -4.33 9.29 17.97
CA GLN A 72 -3.26 8.34 17.73
C GLN A 72 -3.41 7.70 16.35
N GLY A 73 -4.58 7.15 16.02
CA GLY A 73 -4.85 6.55 14.71
C GLY A 73 -4.59 7.53 13.57
N TRP A 74 -5.07 8.76 13.70
CA TRP A 74 -4.85 9.83 12.72
C TRP A 74 -3.36 10.14 12.52
N SER A 75 -2.63 10.30 13.63
CA SER A 75 -1.21 10.66 13.58
C SER A 75 -0.33 9.53 13.02
N ASP A 76 -0.69 8.29 13.32
CA ASP A 76 0.01 7.10 12.84
C ASP A 76 -0.19 6.92 11.33
N ALA A 77 -1.44 7.02 10.87
CA ALA A 77 -1.78 6.81 9.48
C ALA A 77 -1.32 7.95 8.57
N PHE A 78 -1.37 9.19 9.06
CA PHE A 78 -0.94 10.37 8.29
C PHE A 78 0.47 10.19 7.75
N ARG A 79 1.45 9.97 8.63
CA ARG A 79 2.86 9.82 8.25
C ARG A 79 3.10 8.59 7.38
N GLN A 80 2.42 7.48 7.69
CA GLN A 80 2.56 6.25 6.92
C GLN A 80 2.10 6.43 5.48
N CYS A 81 0.90 6.97 5.29
CA CYS A 81 0.31 7.11 3.96
C CYS A 81 0.92 8.26 3.16
N GLU A 82 1.36 9.34 3.83
CA GLU A 82 2.12 10.41 3.21
C GLU A 82 3.42 9.86 2.60
N THR A 83 4.23 9.16 3.39
CA THR A 83 5.51 8.59 2.94
C THR A 83 5.32 7.57 1.82
N GLN A 84 4.31 6.70 1.93
CA GLN A 84 4.00 5.71 0.91
C GLN A 84 3.62 6.36 -0.42
N GLU A 85 2.75 7.37 -0.38
CA GLU A 85 2.31 8.08 -1.58
C GLU A 85 3.47 8.83 -2.23
N GLU A 86 4.32 9.51 -1.45
CA GLU A 86 5.51 10.16 -2.00
C GLU A 86 6.47 9.18 -2.67
N ALA A 87 6.70 8.02 -2.04
CA ALA A 87 7.53 6.97 -2.59
C ALA A 87 6.97 6.44 -3.92
N ARG A 88 5.66 6.21 -3.96
CA ARG A 88 4.93 5.79 -5.16
C ARG A 88 5.06 6.82 -6.29
N GLN A 89 4.89 8.10 -5.98
CA GLN A 89 5.02 9.19 -6.94
C GLN A 89 6.47 9.31 -7.47
N ARG A 90 7.47 9.17 -6.60
CA ARG A 90 8.88 9.10 -7.01
C ARG A 90 9.14 7.92 -7.94
N GLN A 91 8.61 6.75 -7.61
CA GLN A 91 8.75 5.56 -8.43
C GLN A 91 8.14 5.77 -9.82
N MET A 92 6.90 6.28 -9.92
CA MET A 92 6.26 6.54 -11.21
C MET A 92 7.07 7.50 -12.08
N ARG A 93 7.54 8.63 -11.53
CA ARG A 93 8.41 9.55 -12.30
C ARG A 93 9.69 8.88 -12.78
N SER A 94 10.29 8.01 -11.97
CA SER A 94 11.48 7.28 -12.38
C SER A 94 11.18 6.27 -13.49
N THR A 95 10.06 5.54 -13.40
CA THR A 95 9.62 4.60 -14.43
C THR A 95 9.30 5.31 -15.73
N GLU A 96 8.57 6.43 -15.70
CA GLU A 96 8.29 7.24 -16.89
C GLU A 96 9.56 7.73 -17.59
N ALA A 97 10.54 8.21 -16.81
CA ALA A 97 11.83 8.65 -17.35
C ALA A 97 12.60 7.48 -18.00
N ILE A 98 12.62 6.31 -17.37
CA ILE A 98 13.27 5.11 -17.92
C ILE A 98 12.58 4.69 -19.22
N SER A 99 11.25 4.62 -19.24
CA SER A 99 10.49 4.25 -20.44
C SER A 99 10.72 5.25 -21.58
N ALA A 100 10.82 6.55 -21.29
CA ALA A 100 11.13 7.55 -22.31
C ALA A 100 12.54 7.35 -22.91
N LEU A 101 13.53 7.02 -22.08
CA LEU A 101 14.89 6.70 -22.54
C LEU A 101 14.94 5.43 -23.38
N GLU A 102 14.22 4.38 -22.96
CA GLU A 102 14.11 3.14 -23.72
C GLU A 102 13.46 3.36 -25.08
N LEU A 103 12.37 4.14 -25.15
CA LEU A 103 11.72 4.50 -26.40
C LEU A 103 12.65 5.30 -27.31
N ARG A 104 13.43 6.24 -26.76
CA ARG A 104 14.41 7.02 -27.53
C ARG A 104 15.54 6.15 -28.08
N SER A 105 16.02 5.18 -27.30
CA SER A 105 17.03 4.21 -27.73
C SER A 105 16.49 3.30 -28.83
N ARG A 106 15.24 2.83 -28.69
CA ARG A 106 14.59 1.93 -29.63
C ARG A 106 14.21 2.61 -30.96
N TYR A 107 13.86 3.89 -30.93
CA TYR A 107 13.30 4.62 -32.08
C TYR A 107 14.03 5.95 -32.34
N PRO A 108 15.33 5.93 -32.68
CA PRO A 108 16.14 7.14 -32.77
C PRO A 108 15.68 8.09 -33.89
N SER A 109 15.09 7.58 -34.97
CA SER A 109 14.64 8.37 -36.13
C SER A 109 13.47 9.31 -35.86
N TYR A 110 12.74 9.15 -34.74
CA TYR A 110 11.60 10.01 -34.39
C TYR A 110 11.99 11.24 -33.56
N TRP A 111 13.26 11.36 -33.17
CA TRP A 111 13.77 12.42 -32.29
C TRP A 111 14.77 13.36 -33.00
N TYR A 112 14.76 13.36 -34.34
CA TYR A 112 15.53 14.25 -35.22
C TYR A 112 14.62 15.06 -36.13
#